data_AF-A0A936VIF9-F1
#
_entry.id   AF-A0A936VIF9-F1
#
_cell.length_a   1.000
_cell.length_b   1.000
_cell.length_c   1.000
_cell.angle_alpha   90.00
_cell.angle_beta   90.00
_cell.angle_gamma   90.00
#
_symmetry.space_group_name_H-M   'P 1'
#
loop_
_entity.id
_entity.type
_entity.pdbx_description
1 polymer ?
#
loop_
_entity_poly.entity_id
_entity_poly.type
_entity_poly.pdbx_seq_one_letter_code
_entity_poly.pdbx_strand_id
1 'polypeptide(L)'
;MVESKTATDVICRVVTGGVLSERKGINLPNTPLPIPSLTEKDRVDLEWAMAQNVDYIALSFVRTAADCKEVKDIIKRLNKRKLGRALLVAKIEKAEAIENLIEIIEETDGLMVARGDLGVETSVELVPVYQKRIIELAVAHDKFVITATQMLQSMIENPFPTRAEASDVANAVWDGTDAVMLSAETASGKFPVESVKTMVKIIDSAETIKPEMLKKPVKLTQPPSGRTSQALCKAAAYAAKEIRTEKIAVFTESGLMARRLSNVRSGLQSFALTTSQDACNQLALIWGVTPHLHEDRGTTGEMLTVGEQTLLETGAVNVGETIIMMAGRLSGFGLSSSVIVWTVGAHLAER
;
A
#
# COMPACT_ATOMS: atom_id res chain seq x y z
N MET A 1 -31.00 21.71 -2.43
CA MET A 1 -30.70 23.17 -2.37
C MET A 1 -31.26 23.69 -1.06
N VAL A 2 -30.46 24.42 -0.26
CA VAL A 2 -30.94 25.01 1.00
C VAL A 2 -31.81 26.22 0.68
N GLU A 3 -33.04 26.26 1.21
CA GLU A 3 -33.99 27.36 1.00
C GLU A 3 -34.04 28.29 2.22
N SER A 4 -34.08 27.72 3.42
CA SER A 4 -34.07 28.47 4.68
C SER A 4 -33.59 27.58 5.83
N LYS A 5 -33.35 28.17 6.99
CA LYS A 5 -32.99 27.46 8.22
C LYS A 5 -33.70 28.05 9.43
N THR A 6 -34.01 27.21 10.39
CA THR A 6 -34.41 27.60 11.75
C THR A 6 -33.25 27.29 12.72
N ALA A 7 -33.52 27.33 14.03
CA ALA A 7 -32.53 26.92 15.03
C ALA A 7 -32.24 25.41 14.99
N THR A 8 -33.21 24.58 14.59
CA THR A 8 -33.12 23.11 14.62
C THR A 8 -33.18 22.47 13.24
N ASP A 9 -33.76 23.15 12.26
CA ASP A 9 -34.09 22.56 10.97
C ASP A 9 -33.42 23.29 9.82
N VAL A 10 -33.05 22.55 8.79
CA VAL A 10 -32.59 23.08 7.51
C VAL A 10 -33.62 22.69 6.46
N ILE A 11 -34.32 23.69 5.91
CA ILE A 11 -35.35 23.46 4.90
C ILE A 11 -34.66 23.41 3.53
N CYS A 12 -34.80 22.28 2.87
CA CYS A 12 -34.13 21.98 1.62
C CYS A 12 -35.13 21.60 0.53
N ARG A 13 -34.89 22.07 -0.70
CA ARG A 13 -35.52 21.55 -1.91
C ARG A 13 -34.77 20.32 -2.42
N VAL A 14 -35.51 19.24 -2.68
CA VAL A 14 -35.02 18.07 -3.40
C VAL A 14 -34.78 18.46 -4.86
N VAL A 15 -33.53 18.38 -5.31
CA VAL A 15 -33.15 18.66 -6.70
C VAL A 15 -33.19 17.37 -7.52
N THR A 16 -32.65 16.29 -6.96
CA THR A 16 -32.68 14.94 -7.52
C THR A 16 -33.31 14.01 -6.50
N GLY A 17 -34.42 13.38 -6.86
CA GLY A 17 -35.15 12.46 -5.99
C GLY A 17 -34.56 11.04 -5.97
N GLY A 18 -34.99 10.24 -4.99
CA GLY A 18 -34.59 8.86 -4.82
C GLY A 18 -35.08 8.27 -3.50
N VAL A 19 -34.77 7.00 -3.24
CA VAL A 19 -35.07 6.34 -1.97
C VAL A 19 -34.01 6.72 -0.94
N LEU A 20 -34.45 7.29 0.19
CA LEU A 20 -33.60 7.56 1.36
C LEU A 20 -33.96 6.55 2.46
N SER A 21 -33.04 5.63 2.76
CA SER A 21 -33.20 4.70 3.88
C SER A 21 -32.50 5.21 5.15
N GLU A 22 -32.66 4.49 6.26
CA GLU A 22 -32.16 4.90 7.56
C GLU A 22 -30.62 5.01 7.60
N ARG A 23 -30.14 5.97 8.41
CA ARG A 23 -28.70 6.17 8.73
C ARG A 23 -27.80 6.34 7.50
N LYS A 24 -28.31 6.94 6.42
CA LYS A 24 -27.50 7.30 5.26
C LYS A 24 -26.62 8.51 5.55
N GLY A 25 -25.39 8.46 5.03
CA GLY A 25 -24.43 9.56 5.14
C GLY A 25 -24.94 10.80 4.42
N ILE A 26 -24.65 11.97 4.98
CA ILE A 26 -24.93 13.27 4.39
C ILE A 26 -23.57 13.89 4.06
N ASN A 27 -23.40 14.34 2.82
CA ASN A 27 -22.24 15.14 2.46
C ASN A 27 -22.63 16.62 2.29
N LEU A 28 -21.76 17.52 2.72
CA LEU A 28 -21.90 18.98 2.61
C LEU A 28 -20.65 19.54 1.90
N PRO A 29 -20.57 19.43 0.56
CA PRO A 29 -19.41 19.88 -0.20
C PRO A 29 -19.12 21.36 0.05
N ASN A 30 -17.84 21.73 0.07
CA ASN A 30 -17.36 23.10 0.28
C ASN A 30 -17.84 23.75 1.60
N THR A 31 -18.30 22.96 2.57
CA THR A 31 -18.72 23.44 3.88
C THR A 31 -17.73 22.95 4.94
N PRO A 32 -16.98 23.85 5.61
CA PRO A 32 -16.09 23.45 6.68
C PRO A 32 -16.92 22.96 7.87
N LEU A 33 -16.82 21.67 8.18
CA LEU A 33 -17.46 21.08 9.36
C LEU A 33 -16.44 21.01 10.50
N PRO A 34 -16.78 21.54 11.70
CA PRO A 34 -15.91 21.51 12.88
C PRO A 34 -15.93 20.12 13.55
N ILE A 35 -15.91 19.06 12.75
CA ILE A 35 -15.86 17.67 13.21
C ILE A 35 -14.38 17.26 13.15
N PRO A 36 -13.79 16.72 14.24
CA PRO A 36 -12.42 16.21 14.20
C PRO A 36 -12.33 14.99 13.28
N SER A 37 -11.15 14.75 12.70
CA SER A 37 -10.87 13.53 11.91
C SER A 37 -10.93 12.26 12.77
N LEU A 38 -10.66 12.41 14.07
CA LEU A 38 -10.71 11.36 15.06
C LEU A 38 -11.79 11.66 16.11
N THR A 39 -12.92 10.96 16.02
CA THR A 39 -14.02 11.09 16.99
C THR A 39 -13.73 10.33 18.28
N GLU A 40 -14.53 10.56 19.33
CA GLU A 40 -14.41 9.79 20.57
C GLU A 40 -14.62 8.29 20.35
N LYS A 41 -15.56 7.94 19.47
CA LYS A 41 -15.78 6.55 19.07
C LYS A 41 -14.53 5.98 18.38
N ASP A 42 -13.91 6.73 17.47
CA ASP A 42 -12.71 6.27 16.76
C ASP A 42 -11.53 6.06 17.72
N ARG A 43 -11.42 6.83 18.80
CA ARG A 43 -10.41 6.59 19.85
C ARG A 43 -10.61 5.25 20.54
N VAL A 44 -11.85 4.93 20.91
CA VAL A 44 -12.20 3.64 21.52
C VAL A 44 -11.93 2.49 20.54
N ASP A 45 -12.32 2.64 19.27
CA ASP A 45 -12.07 1.63 18.24
C ASP A 45 -10.57 1.45 17.99
N LEU A 46 -9.78 2.54 17.97
CA LEU A 46 -8.34 2.50 17.82
C LEU A 46 -7.66 1.77 18.98
N GLU A 47 -8.06 2.05 20.22
CA GLU A 47 -7.56 1.33 21.39
C GLU A 47 -7.87 -0.16 21.32
N TRP A 48 -9.11 -0.51 20.94
CA TRP A 48 -9.51 -1.89 20.75
C TRP A 48 -8.71 -2.57 19.63
N ALA A 49 -8.55 -1.93 18.48
CA ALA A 49 -7.83 -2.47 17.33
C ALA A 49 -6.35 -2.68 17.65
N MET A 50 -5.71 -1.75 18.36
CA MET A 50 -4.34 -1.90 18.83
C MET A 50 -4.20 -3.05 19.83
N ALA A 51 -5.22 -3.32 20.65
CA ALA A 51 -5.24 -4.50 21.52
C ALA A 51 -5.36 -5.82 20.74
N GLN A 52 -5.94 -5.81 19.54
CA GLN A 52 -5.98 -6.97 18.63
C GLN A 52 -4.70 -7.13 17.79
N ASN A 53 -3.69 -6.29 17.98
CA ASN A 53 -2.45 -6.29 17.21
C ASN A 53 -2.66 -6.19 15.69
N VAL A 54 -3.62 -5.36 15.24
CA VAL A 54 -3.85 -5.16 13.79
C VAL A 54 -2.64 -4.60 13.06
N ASP A 55 -2.49 -4.94 11.79
CA ASP A 55 -1.33 -4.56 10.98
C ASP A 55 -1.41 -3.15 10.40
N TYR A 56 -2.63 -2.67 10.14
CA TYR A 56 -2.91 -1.37 9.54
C TYR A 56 -4.05 -0.66 10.27
N ILE A 57 -3.96 0.67 10.33
CA ILE A 57 -5.03 1.57 10.76
C ILE A 57 -5.28 2.55 9.62
N ALA A 58 -6.50 2.59 9.09
CA ALA A 58 -6.89 3.56 8.06
C ALA A 58 -7.69 4.71 8.69
N LEU A 59 -7.17 5.93 8.61
CA LEU A 59 -7.82 7.13 9.13
C LEU A 59 -8.73 7.75 8.06
N SER A 60 -10.00 7.90 8.38
CA SER A 60 -10.99 8.56 7.51
C SER A 60 -10.97 10.08 7.67
N PHE A 61 -11.50 10.79 6.67
CA PHE A 61 -11.72 12.23 6.62
C PHE A 61 -10.47 13.05 6.98
N VAL A 62 -9.29 12.56 6.61
CA VAL A 62 -8.02 13.27 6.78
C VAL A 62 -8.10 14.58 6.00
N ARG A 63 -7.65 15.67 6.63
CA ARG A 63 -7.56 17.00 5.99
C ARG A 63 -6.16 17.60 6.12
N THR A 64 -5.44 17.25 7.19
CA THR A 64 -4.17 17.87 7.54
C THR A 64 -3.16 16.83 8.02
N ALA A 65 -1.86 17.19 8.03
CA ALA A 65 -0.82 16.37 8.62
C ALA A 65 -1.00 16.17 10.15
N ALA A 66 -1.61 17.14 10.83
CA ALA A 66 -1.89 17.06 12.26
C ALA A 66 -2.84 15.90 12.60
N ASP A 67 -3.87 15.66 11.77
CA ASP A 67 -4.78 14.52 11.90
C ASP A 67 -4.00 13.19 11.94
N CYS A 68 -3.07 13.03 11.00
CA CYS A 68 -2.26 11.82 10.87
C CYS A 68 -1.27 11.68 12.03
N LYS A 69 -0.62 12.79 12.41
CA LYS A 69 0.36 12.82 13.51
C LYS A 69 -0.28 12.40 14.83
N GLU A 70 -1.48 12.91 15.12
CA GLU A 70 -2.22 12.55 16.32
C GLU A 70 -2.44 11.03 16.42
N VAL A 71 -3.02 10.42 15.38
CA VAL A 71 -3.29 8.98 15.36
C VAL A 71 -2.00 8.17 15.42
N LYS A 72 -0.95 8.61 14.72
CA LYS A 72 0.36 7.94 14.75
C LYS A 72 1.00 7.95 16.12
N ASP A 73 0.84 9.03 16.89
CA ASP A 73 1.34 9.10 18.26
C ASP A 73 0.53 8.21 19.22
N ILE A 74 -0.79 8.08 19.01
CA ILE A 74 -1.62 7.10 19.73
C ILE A 74 -1.18 5.67 19.40
N ILE A 75 -0.98 5.34 18.12
CA ILE A 75 -0.47 4.03 17.68
C ILE A 75 0.85 3.72 18.38
N LYS A 76 1.82 4.65 18.39
CA LYS A 76 3.11 4.45 19.08
C LYS A 76 2.93 4.20 20.57
N ARG A 77 2.08 4.98 21.23
CA ARG A 77 1.84 4.88 22.68
C ARG A 77 1.21 3.54 23.06
N LEU A 78 0.29 3.02 22.24
CA LEU A 78 -0.42 1.77 22.49
C LEU A 78 0.30 0.53 21.94
N ASN A 79 1.34 0.72 21.14
CA ASN A 79 2.06 -0.37 20.47
C ASN A 79 2.73 -1.30 21.48
N LYS A 80 2.44 -2.60 21.36
CA LYS A 80 3.06 -3.66 22.18
C LYS A 80 4.06 -4.52 21.39
N ARG A 81 4.24 -4.25 20.09
CA ARG A 81 5.17 -5.00 19.22
C ARG A 81 6.61 -4.72 19.64
N LYS A 82 7.44 -5.78 19.63
CA LYS A 82 8.90 -5.65 19.86
C LYS A 82 9.60 -4.92 18.72
N LEU A 83 9.14 -5.16 17.49
CA LEU A 83 9.66 -4.55 16.27
C LEU A 83 8.52 -3.96 15.47
N GLY A 84 8.69 -2.72 15.00
CA GLY A 84 7.67 -2.02 14.23
C GLY A 84 6.43 -1.65 15.03
N ARG A 85 5.36 -1.32 14.31
CA ARG A 85 4.02 -0.93 14.81
C ARG A 85 2.99 -1.14 13.70
N ALA A 86 1.71 -1.05 14.01
CA ALA A 86 0.67 -0.90 13.00
C ALA A 86 0.98 0.29 12.07
N LEU A 87 0.76 0.13 10.76
CA LEU A 87 1.01 1.16 9.76
C LEU A 87 -0.23 2.06 9.60
N LEU A 88 -0.02 3.37 9.56
CA LEU A 88 -1.07 4.35 9.34
C LEU A 88 -1.30 4.53 7.84
N VAL A 89 -2.56 4.45 7.42
CA VAL A 89 -3.02 4.73 6.06
C VAL A 89 -3.95 5.93 6.10
N ALA A 90 -3.60 7.01 5.40
CA ALA A 90 -4.47 8.19 5.28
C ALA A 90 -5.47 7.98 4.13
N LYS A 91 -6.78 8.02 4.42
CA LYS A 91 -7.82 8.01 3.37
C LYS A 91 -7.96 9.41 2.79
N ILE A 92 -7.63 9.54 1.51
CA ILE A 92 -7.71 10.78 0.75
C ILE A 92 -9.11 10.87 0.13
N GLU A 93 -10.00 11.53 0.85
CA GLU A 93 -11.42 11.69 0.49
C GLU A 93 -11.93 13.13 0.57
N LYS A 94 -11.15 14.05 1.14
CA LYS A 94 -11.52 15.46 1.32
C LYS A 94 -10.74 16.35 0.35
N ALA A 95 -11.34 17.45 -0.11
CA ALA A 95 -10.69 18.43 -0.97
C ALA A 95 -9.44 19.02 -0.28
N GLU A 96 -9.54 19.32 1.01
CA GLU A 96 -8.45 19.85 1.83
C GLU A 96 -7.26 18.87 1.91
N ALA A 97 -7.52 17.55 1.84
CA ALA A 97 -6.47 16.54 1.82
C ALA A 97 -5.63 16.60 0.54
N ILE A 98 -6.24 16.99 -0.59
CA ILE A 98 -5.55 17.17 -1.87
C ILE A 98 -4.67 18.42 -1.83
N GLU A 99 -5.12 19.47 -1.15
CA GLU A 99 -4.36 20.72 -0.96
C GLU A 99 -3.14 20.48 -0.05
N ASN A 100 -3.32 19.74 1.04
CA ASN A 100 -2.27 19.45 2.03
C ASN A 100 -1.54 18.11 1.79
N LEU A 101 -1.64 17.56 0.56
CA LEU A 101 -1.27 16.18 0.27
C LEU A 101 0.19 15.84 0.64
N ILE A 102 1.13 16.74 0.36
CA ILE A 102 2.56 16.51 0.65
C ILE A 102 2.80 16.37 2.16
N GLU A 103 2.22 17.26 2.96
CA GLU A 103 2.39 17.24 4.42
C GLU A 103 1.75 15.98 5.03
N ILE A 104 0.59 15.55 4.52
CA ILE A 104 -0.08 14.30 4.92
C ILE A 104 0.80 13.08 4.58
N ILE A 105 1.38 13.06 3.37
CA ILE A 105 2.28 11.99 2.91
C ILE A 105 3.48 11.82 3.85
N GLU A 106 4.05 12.93 4.33
CA GLU A 106 5.18 12.91 5.26
C GLU A 106 4.82 12.25 6.60
N GLU A 107 3.61 12.48 7.09
CA GLU A 107 3.13 11.97 8.38
C GLU A 107 2.48 10.58 8.34
N THR A 108 2.17 10.02 7.16
CA THR A 108 1.58 8.68 7.04
C THR A 108 2.60 7.57 6.69
N ASP A 109 2.20 6.29 6.72
CA ASP A 109 3.00 5.18 6.17
C ASP A 109 2.52 4.76 4.78
N GLY A 110 1.22 4.94 4.51
CA GLY A 110 0.61 4.74 3.20
C GLY A 110 -0.61 5.62 2.98
N LEU A 111 -1.16 5.55 1.77
CA LEU A 111 -2.34 6.33 1.37
C LEU A 111 -3.42 5.40 0.81
N MET A 112 -4.68 5.81 0.94
CA MET A 112 -5.80 5.18 0.27
C MET A 112 -6.52 6.22 -0.57
N VAL A 113 -6.64 5.97 -1.88
CA VAL A 113 -7.45 6.77 -2.79
C VAL A 113 -8.90 6.32 -2.63
N ALA A 114 -9.69 7.02 -1.82
CA ALA A 114 -11.08 6.70 -1.53
C ALA A 114 -12.02 7.39 -2.53
N ARG A 115 -12.11 6.80 -3.73
CA ARG A 115 -12.67 7.42 -4.94
C ARG A 115 -14.14 7.81 -4.83
N GLY A 116 -14.94 6.97 -4.19
CA GLY A 116 -16.36 7.22 -3.95
C GLY A 116 -16.57 8.52 -3.17
N ASP A 117 -15.97 8.62 -1.98
CA ASP A 117 -16.09 9.79 -1.13
C ASP A 117 -15.43 11.03 -1.76
N LEU A 118 -14.23 10.87 -2.34
CA LEU A 118 -13.52 11.95 -3.03
C LEU A 118 -14.34 12.54 -4.18
N GLY A 119 -15.07 11.71 -4.94
CA GLY A 119 -15.92 12.15 -6.04
C GLY A 119 -17.15 12.94 -5.60
N VAL A 120 -17.70 12.68 -4.41
CA VAL A 120 -18.79 13.48 -3.83
C VAL A 120 -18.28 14.81 -3.29
N GLU A 121 -17.06 14.82 -2.72
CA GLU A 121 -16.44 16.01 -2.11
C GLU A 121 -15.83 16.98 -3.13
N THR A 122 -15.37 16.47 -4.26
CA THR A 122 -14.78 17.27 -5.35
C THR A 122 -15.67 17.22 -6.59
N SER A 123 -15.27 16.49 -7.63
CA SER A 123 -16.12 16.15 -8.77
C SER A 123 -15.64 14.85 -9.41
N VAL A 124 -16.58 14.11 -10.01
CA VAL A 124 -16.31 12.78 -10.57
C VAL A 124 -15.27 12.81 -11.69
N GLU A 125 -15.23 13.87 -12.48
CA GLU A 125 -14.29 14.06 -13.58
C GLU A 125 -12.85 14.37 -13.11
N LEU A 126 -12.68 14.88 -11.88
CA LEU A 126 -11.37 15.15 -11.29
C LEU A 126 -10.79 13.94 -10.55
N VAL A 127 -11.61 12.97 -10.14
CA VAL A 127 -11.15 11.78 -9.42
C VAL A 127 -10.01 11.04 -10.14
N PRO A 128 -10.07 10.76 -11.46
CA PRO A 128 -8.95 10.11 -12.15
C PRO A 128 -7.66 10.95 -12.14
N VAL A 129 -7.78 12.28 -12.15
CA VAL A 129 -6.62 13.20 -12.07
C VAL A 129 -5.99 13.12 -10.68
N TYR A 130 -6.81 13.17 -9.63
CA TYR A 130 -6.34 13.07 -8.26
C TYR A 130 -5.76 11.69 -7.93
N GLN A 131 -6.37 10.60 -8.42
CA GLN A 131 -5.83 9.25 -8.26
C GLN A 131 -4.37 9.18 -8.74
N LYS A 132 -4.12 9.62 -9.99
CA LYS A 132 -2.77 9.62 -10.58
C LYS A 132 -1.80 10.45 -9.73
N ARG A 133 -2.20 11.67 -9.35
CA ARG A 133 -1.38 12.56 -8.52
C ARG A 133 -1.06 11.96 -7.14
N ILE A 134 -2.04 11.33 -6.48
CA ILE A 134 -1.86 10.71 -5.17
C ILE A 134 -0.88 9.54 -5.28
N ILE A 135 -1.08 8.66 -6.26
CA ILE A 135 -0.21 7.49 -6.47
C ILE A 135 1.23 7.93 -6.80
N GLU A 136 1.40 8.89 -7.72
CA GLU A 136 2.71 9.40 -8.10
C GLU A 136 3.48 9.98 -6.90
N LEU A 137 2.82 10.83 -6.10
CA LEU A 137 3.44 11.43 -4.92
C LEU A 137 3.69 10.41 -3.81
N ALA A 138 2.77 9.46 -3.59
CA ALA A 138 2.96 8.37 -2.63
C ALA A 138 4.24 7.60 -2.95
N VAL A 139 4.36 7.14 -4.21
CA VAL A 139 5.53 6.42 -4.70
C VAL A 139 6.77 7.29 -4.54
N ALA A 140 6.75 8.55 -4.99
CA ALA A 140 7.89 9.47 -4.89
C ALA A 140 8.42 9.62 -3.44
N HIS A 141 7.53 9.58 -2.44
CA HIS A 141 7.85 9.71 -1.02
C HIS A 141 8.05 8.38 -0.27
N ASP A 142 8.19 7.26 -0.99
CA ASP A 142 8.40 5.91 -0.43
C ASP A 142 7.21 5.42 0.43
N LYS A 143 5.98 5.80 0.06
CA LYS A 143 4.73 5.39 0.73
C LYS A 143 3.98 4.41 -0.16
N PHE A 144 3.39 3.38 0.45
CA PHE A 144 2.52 2.48 -0.30
C PHE A 144 1.15 3.12 -0.52
N VAL A 145 0.44 2.71 -1.57
CA VAL A 145 -0.87 3.28 -1.91
C VAL A 145 -1.88 2.20 -2.27
N ILE A 146 -3.11 2.38 -1.79
CA ILE A 146 -4.26 1.50 -2.04
C ILE A 146 -5.26 2.28 -2.88
N THR A 147 -5.68 1.73 -4.03
CA THR A 147 -6.81 2.28 -4.79
C THR A 147 -8.10 1.60 -4.33
N ALA A 148 -9.08 2.38 -3.86
CA ALA A 148 -10.23 1.87 -3.14
C ALA A 148 -11.56 2.40 -3.68
N THR A 149 -12.63 1.63 -3.38
CA THR A 149 -14.04 1.88 -3.70
C THR A 149 -14.36 1.86 -5.20
N GLN A 150 -15.56 1.42 -5.57
CA GLN A 150 -16.03 1.40 -6.97
C GLN A 150 -15.10 0.64 -7.94
N MET A 151 -14.38 -0.39 -7.48
CA MET A 151 -13.50 -1.16 -8.37
C MET A 151 -14.31 -2.15 -9.23
N LEU A 152 -15.09 -3.03 -8.60
CA LEU A 152 -15.93 -4.03 -9.27
C LEU A 152 -17.36 -3.97 -8.72
N GLN A 153 -17.87 -2.76 -8.49
CA GLN A 153 -19.13 -2.48 -7.77
C GLN A 153 -20.33 -3.29 -8.29
N SER A 154 -20.45 -3.47 -9.61
CA SER A 154 -21.52 -4.25 -10.23
C SER A 154 -21.55 -5.70 -9.78
N MET A 155 -20.41 -6.23 -9.31
CA MET A 155 -20.28 -7.60 -8.83
C MET A 155 -20.90 -7.86 -7.45
N ILE A 156 -21.39 -6.82 -6.77
CA ILE A 156 -22.26 -6.99 -5.59
C ILE A 156 -23.49 -7.80 -5.98
N GLU A 157 -24.06 -7.50 -7.15
CA GLU A 157 -25.32 -8.08 -7.64
C GLU A 157 -25.15 -9.01 -8.84
N ASN A 158 -23.99 -8.98 -9.51
CA ASN A 158 -23.73 -9.72 -10.75
C ASN A 158 -22.47 -10.61 -10.65
N PRO A 159 -22.43 -11.76 -11.34
CA PRO A 159 -21.26 -12.65 -11.30
C PRO A 159 -20.08 -12.16 -12.16
N PHE A 160 -20.25 -11.10 -12.97
CA PHE A 160 -19.23 -10.54 -13.86
C PHE A 160 -19.23 -9.02 -13.77
N PRO A 161 -18.06 -8.38 -13.87
CA PRO A 161 -17.97 -6.93 -13.91
C PRO A 161 -18.29 -6.40 -15.30
N THR A 162 -18.51 -5.09 -15.37
CA THR A 162 -18.57 -4.37 -16.64
C THR A 162 -17.17 -4.21 -17.25
N ARG A 163 -17.12 -3.91 -18.55
CA ARG A 163 -15.84 -3.59 -19.23
C ARG A 163 -15.20 -2.31 -18.68
N ALA A 164 -16.03 -1.35 -18.23
CA ALA A 164 -15.56 -0.11 -17.65
C ALA A 164 -14.85 -0.36 -16.31
N GLU A 165 -15.42 -1.19 -15.43
CA GLU A 165 -14.80 -1.61 -14.17
C GLU A 165 -13.50 -2.39 -14.38
N ALA A 166 -13.47 -3.32 -15.34
CA ALA A 166 -12.25 -4.02 -15.68
C ALA A 166 -11.14 -3.06 -16.18
N SER A 167 -11.52 -2.08 -17.01
CA SER A 167 -10.59 -1.04 -17.44
C SER A 167 -10.12 -0.14 -16.30
N ASP A 168 -10.99 0.15 -15.33
CA ASP A 168 -10.68 1.00 -14.18
C ASP A 168 -9.67 0.33 -13.24
N VAL A 169 -9.88 -0.96 -12.92
CA VAL A 169 -8.90 -1.78 -12.19
C VAL A 169 -7.54 -1.80 -12.92
N ALA A 170 -7.53 -2.05 -14.23
CA ALA A 170 -6.30 -2.08 -15.01
C ALA A 170 -5.56 -0.73 -14.99
N ASN A 171 -6.29 0.39 -15.08
CA ASN A 171 -5.69 1.72 -14.98
C ASN A 171 -5.08 1.98 -13.60
N ALA A 172 -5.70 1.53 -12.51
CA ALA A 172 -5.12 1.65 -11.17
C ALA A 172 -3.77 0.91 -11.05
N VAL A 173 -3.65 -0.27 -11.68
CA VAL A 173 -2.39 -1.02 -11.77
C VAL A 173 -1.35 -0.24 -12.58
N TRP A 174 -1.73 0.30 -13.74
CA TRP A 174 -0.81 1.07 -14.59
C TRP A 174 -0.37 2.40 -13.98
N ASP A 175 -1.23 3.02 -13.16
CA ASP A 175 -0.88 4.20 -12.37
C ASP A 175 0.20 3.90 -11.32
N GLY A 176 0.37 2.64 -10.93
CA GLY A 176 1.41 2.17 -10.01
C GLY A 176 0.93 1.98 -8.57
N THR A 177 -0.35 1.64 -8.39
CA THR A 177 -0.90 1.32 -7.07
C THR A 177 -0.23 0.10 -6.45
N ASP A 178 -0.08 0.06 -5.12
CA ASP A 178 0.45 -1.14 -4.45
C ASP A 178 -0.61 -2.23 -4.34
N ALA A 179 -1.86 -1.82 -4.08
CA ALA A 179 -2.98 -2.73 -3.91
C ALA A 179 -4.29 -2.11 -4.40
N VAL A 180 -5.22 -2.98 -4.77
CA VAL A 180 -6.61 -2.62 -5.10
C VAL A 180 -7.56 -3.22 -4.08
N MET A 181 -8.60 -2.48 -3.70
CA MET A 181 -9.49 -2.85 -2.60
C MET A 181 -10.91 -3.13 -3.08
N LEU A 182 -11.43 -4.31 -2.74
CA LEU A 182 -12.86 -4.63 -2.79
C LEU A 182 -13.52 -4.19 -1.48
N SER A 183 -14.71 -3.61 -1.58
CA SER A 183 -15.47 -3.08 -0.44
C SER A 183 -16.73 -3.92 -0.19
N ALA A 184 -17.88 -3.48 -0.70
CA ALA A 184 -19.13 -4.20 -0.54
C ALA A 184 -19.17 -5.49 -1.38
N GLU A 185 -18.39 -5.57 -2.45
CA GLU A 185 -18.27 -6.75 -3.32
C GLU A 185 -17.98 -8.02 -2.52
N THR A 186 -17.11 -7.93 -1.49
CA THR A 186 -16.72 -9.05 -0.63
C THR A 186 -17.41 -9.03 0.73
N ALA A 187 -17.71 -7.85 1.27
CA ALA A 187 -18.28 -7.72 2.62
C ALA A 187 -19.75 -8.15 2.70
N SER A 188 -20.54 -7.86 1.65
CA SER A 188 -21.98 -8.12 1.63
C SER A 188 -22.55 -8.50 0.26
N GLY A 189 -21.69 -8.59 -0.77
CA GLY A 189 -22.08 -8.94 -2.13
C GLY A 189 -22.46 -10.42 -2.30
N LYS A 190 -23.15 -10.72 -3.39
CA LYS A 190 -23.62 -12.08 -3.73
C LYS A 190 -22.52 -12.97 -4.32
N PHE A 191 -21.42 -12.37 -4.81
CA PHE A 191 -20.36 -13.07 -5.54
C PHE A 191 -18.95 -12.76 -5.00
N PRO A 192 -18.70 -12.88 -3.68
CA PRO A 192 -17.46 -12.41 -3.06
C PRO A 192 -16.21 -13.15 -3.55
N VAL A 193 -16.32 -14.46 -3.80
CA VAL A 193 -15.20 -15.28 -4.29
C VAL A 193 -14.87 -14.95 -5.75
N GLU A 194 -15.90 -14.79 -6.58
CA GLU A 194 -15.79 -14.42 -7.99
C GLU A 194 -15.21 -13.02 -8.15
N SER A 195 -15.59 -12.07 -7.28
CA SER A 195 -15.00 -10.72 -7.28
C SER A 195 -13.50 -10.76 -7.05
N VAL A 196 -13.01 -11.54 -6.06
CA VAL A 196 -11.57 -11.69 -5.82
C VAL A 196 -10.88 -12.37 -7.01
N LYS A 197 -11.42 -13.49 -7.51
CA LYS A 197 -10.86 -14.19 -8.68
C LYS A 197 -10.79 -13.30 -9.92
N THR A 198 -11.80 -12.46 -10.12
CA THR A 198 -11.87 -11.56 -11.28
C THR A 198 -10.89 -10.41 -11.13
N MET A 199 -10.77 -9.83 -9.93
CA MET A 199 -9.74 -8.84 -9.60
C MET A 199 -8.33 -9.35 -9.94
N VAL A 200 -7.99 -10.56 -9.49
CA VAL A 200 -6.70 -11.20 -9.79
C VAL A 200 -6.46 -11.32 -11.29
N LYS A 201 -7.44 -11.87 -12.04
CA LYS A 201 -7.30 -12.02 -13.51
C LYS A 201 -7.07 -10.69 -14.23
N ILE A 202 -7.72 -9.62 -13.78
CA ILE A 202 -7.54 -8.29 -14.38
C ILE A 202 -6.14 -7.76 -14.07
N ILE A 203 -5.66 -7.89 -12.82
CA ILE A 203 -4.32 -7.48 -12.42
C ILE A 203 -3.26 -8.25 -13.23
N ASP A 204 -3.35 -9.57 -13.27
CA ASP A 204 -2.41 -10.42 -14.04
C ASP A 204 -2.34 -9.99 -15.51
N SER A 205 -3.51 -9.71 -16.11
CA SER A 205 -3.60 -9.25 -17.50
C SER A 205 -3.00 -7.85 -17.67
N ALA A 206 -3.25 -6.93 -16.73
CA ALA A 206 -2.74 -5.57 -16.76
C ALA A 206 -1.21 -5.53 -16.60
N GLU A 207 -0.63 -6.42 -15.80
CA GLU A 207 0.81 -6.51 -15.54
C GLU A 207 1.62 -7.11 -16.71
N THR A 208 0.98 -7.80 -17.66
CA THR A 208 1.65 -8.28 -18.88
C THR A 208 2.12 -7.16 -19.81
N ILE A 209 1.58 -5.94 -19.67
CA ILE A 209 2.00 -4.80 -20.48
C ILE A 209 3.46 -4.46 -20.14
N LYS A 210 4.31 -4.42 -21.18
CA LYS A 210 5.72 -4.11 -21.03
C LYS A 210 5.89 -2.77 -20.30
N PRO A 211 6.72 -2.70 -19.23
CA PRO A 211 6.97 -1.46 -18.50
C PRO A 211 7.37 -0.28 -19.39
N GLU A 212 8.09 -0.53 -20.49
CA GLU A 212 8.52 0.48 -21.47
C GLU A 212 7.36 1.17 -22.20
N MET A 213 6.20 0.52 -22.29
CA MET A 213 4.98 1.07 -22.89
C MET A 213 4.21 1.97 -21.93
N LEU A 214 4.60 2.00 -20.66
CA LEU A 214 3.95 2.76 -19.61
C LEU A 214 4.93 3.81 -19.08
N LYS A 215 4.44 5.03 -18.81
CA LYS A 215 5.22 6.03 -18.06
C LYS A 215 5.23 5.65 -16.58
N LYS A 216 5.90 4.54 -16.22
CA LYS A 216 5.98 4.09 -14.83
C LYS A 216 6.92 5.01 -14.03
N PRO A 217 6.61 5.31 -12.76
CA PRO A 217 7.48 6.06 -11.86
C PRO A 217 8.66 5.17 -11.41
N VAL A 218 9.56 4.84 -12.34
CA VAL A 218 10.79 4.09 -12.02
C VAL A 218 11.81 5.05 -11.42
N LYS A 219 12.16 4.85 -10.15
CA LYS A 219 13.06 5.79 -9.44
C LYS A 219 14.53 5.72 -9.85
N LEU A 220 14.93 4.73 -10.67
CA LEU A 220 16.35 4.56 -11.04
C LEU A 220 16.93 5.83 -11.70
N THR A 221 16.13 6.56 -12.46
CA THR A 221 16.56 7.76 -13.20
C THR A 221 16.36 9.07 -12.42
N GLN A 222 15.74 9.02 -11.24
CA GLN A 222 15.52 10.21 -10.41
C GLN A 222 16.83 10.68 -9.74
N PRO A 223 16.97 11.99 -9.44
CA PRO A 223 18.10 12.54 -8.71
C PRO A 223 18.40 11.79 -7.40
N PRO A 224 19.67 11.83 -6.92
CA PRO A 224 20.02 11.26 -5.63
C PRO A 224 19.22 11.91 -4.50
N SER A 225 18.59 11.09 -3.65
CA SER A 225 17.82 11.57 -2.48
C SER A 225 18.67 11.77 -1.22
N GLY A 226 19.96 11.44 -1.28
CA GLY A 226 20.87 11.45 -0.12
C GLY A 226 20.64 10.33 0.90
N ARG A 227 19.61 9.48 0.73
CA ARG A 227 19.29 8.37 1.66
C ARG A 227 20.07 7.11 1.33
N THR A 228 20.81 6.56 2.29
CA THR A 228 21.59 5.31 2.15
C THR A 228 20.74 4.13 1.66
N SER A 229 19.56 3.92 2.24
CA SER A 229 18.67 2.82 1.82
C SER A 229 18.23 2.97 0.37
N GLN A 230 18.01 4.20 -0.11
CA GLN A 230 17.61 4.44 -1.49
C GLN A 230 18.75 4.13 -2.45
N ALA A 231 19.98 4.51 -2.08
CA ALA A 231 21.17 4.16 -2.85
C ALA A 231 21.31 2.63 -2.96
N LEU A 232 21.15 1.90 -1.86
CA LEU A 232 21.23 0.43 -1.85
C LEU A 232 20.11 -0.21 -2.68
N CYS A 233 18.85 0.24 -2.55
CA CYS A 233 17.74 -0.31 -3.35
C CYS A 233 17.93 -0.03 -4.84
N LYS A 234 18.39 1.17 -5.23
CA LYS A 234 18.72 1.49 -6.62
C LYS A 234 19.89 0.65 -7.14
N ALA A 235 20.94 0.47 -6.35
CA ALA A 235 22.10 -0.35 -6.71
C ALA A 235 21.71 -1.82 -6.89
N ALA A 236 20.89 -2.37 -5.99
CA ALA A 236 20.40 -3.74 -6.09
C ALA A 236 19.51 -3.94 -7.33
N ALA A 237 18.60 -3.01 -7.61
CA ALA A 237 17.77 -3.07 -8.81
C ALA A 237 18.59 -2.95 -10.10
N TYR A 238 19.62 -2.09 -10.11
CA TYR A 238 20.52 -1.97 -11.25
C TYR A 238 21.35 -3.24 -11.47
N ALA A 239 21.95 -3.78 -10.40
CA ALA A 239 22.72 -5.01 -10.45
C ALA A 239 21.87 -6.18 -10.96
N ALA A 240 20.63 -6.31 -10.49
CA ALA A 240 19.71 -7.34 -10.95
C ALA A 240 19.45 -7.25 -12.47
N LYS A 241 19.21 -6.03 -12.97
CA LYS A 241 19.04 -5.77 -14.40
C LYS A 241 20.29 -6.11 -15.21
N GLU A 242 21.47 -5.74 -14.71
CA GLU A 242 22.75 -6.00 -15.37
C GLU A 242 23.02 -7.51 -15.54
N ILE A 243 22.76 -8.29 -14.48
CA ILE A 243 22.93 -9.76 -14.51
C ILE A 243 21.72 -10.50 -15.10
N ARG A 244 20.68 -9.77 -15.54
CA ARG A 244 19.44 -10.30 -16.13
C ARG A 244 18.69 -11.28 -15.23
N THR A 245 18.66 -11.02 -13.93
CA THR A 245 17.77 -11.73 -13.00
C THR A 245 16.49 -10.94 -12.78
N GLU A 246 15.37 -11.64 -12.61
CA GLU A 246 14.07 -11.05 -12.30
C GLU A 246 13.78 -11.08 -10.78
N LYS A 247 14.68 -11.68 -9.99
CA LYS A 247 14.47 -11.97 -8.58
C LYS A 247 15.48 -11.27 -7.68
N ILE A 248 14.98 -10.79 -6.55
CA ILE A 248 15.78 -10.16 -5.50
C ILE A 248 15.28 -10.59 -4.13
N ALA A 249 16.17 -10.96 -3.23
CA ALA A 249 15.86 -11.23 -1.84
C ALA A 249 16.36 -10.09 -0.95
N VAL A 250 15.59 -9.72 0.06
CA VAL A 250 15.93 -8.65 1.01
C VAL A 250 15.63 -9.07 2.44
N PHE A 251 16.66 -9.10 3.28
CA PHE A 251 16.48 -9.28 4.72
C PHE A 251 15.97 -7.99 5.36
N THR A 252 14.92 -8.10 6.17
CA THR A 252 14.30 -6.94 6.81
C THR A 252 13.65 -7.29 8.15
N GLU A 253 13.88 -6.46 9.17
CA GLU A 253 13.28 -6.67 10.51
C GLU A 253 11.87 -6.05 10.61
N SER A 254 11.69 -4.84 10.08
CA SER A 254 10.43 -4.07 10.16
C SER A 254 9.69 -3.95 8.82
N GLY A 255 10.20 -4.60 7.77
CA GLY A 255 9.70 -4.49 6.40
C GLY A 255 10.08 -3.19 5.68
N LEU A 256 10.74 -2.23 6.34
CA LEU A 256 11.05 -0.93 5.76
C LEU A 256 11.92 -1.03 4.49
N MET A 257 12.93 -1.91 4.48
CA MET A 257 13.77 -2.09 3.29
C MET A 257 12.99 -2.73 2.13
N ALA A 258 12.16 -3.72 2.40
CA ALA A 258 11.31 -4.33 1.37
C ALA A 258 10.34 -3.31 0.77
N ARG A 259 9.71 -2.45 1.58
CA ARG A 259 8.86 -1.35 1.09
C ARG A 259 9.63 -0.34 0.25
N ARG A 260 10.86 0.02 0.65
CA ARG A 260 11.71 0.94 -0.13
C ARG A 260 12.16 0.32 -1.45
N LEU A 261 12.49 -0.97 -1.45
CA LEU A 261 12.84 -1.71 -2.65
C LEU A 261 11.66 -1.76 -3.63
N SER A 262 10.46 -2.09 -3.14
CA SER A 262 9.23 -2.05 -3.94
C SER A 262 8.96 -0.66 -4.55
N ASN A 263 9.19 0.41 -3.79
CA ASN A 263 9.04 1.80 -4.26
C ASN A 263 10.05 2.22 -5.33
N VAL A 264 11.11 1.45 -5.59
CA VAL A 264 11.96 1.68 -6.77
C VAL A 264 11.18 1.39 -8.07
N ARG A 265 10.13 0.56 -7.99
CA ARG A 265 9.28 0.13 -9.10
C ARG A 265 10.11 -0.48 -10.24
N SER A 266 11.08 -1.32 -9.87
CA SER A 266 12.02 -1.96 -10.81
C SER A 266 11.39 -3.06 -11.66
N GLY A 267 10.24 -3.61 -11.25
CA GLY A 267 9.63 -4.78 -11.89
C GLY A 267 10.18 -6.12 -11.38
N LEU A 268 11.14 -6.11 -10.45
CA LEU A 268 11.71 -7.32 -9.87
C LEU A 268 10.74 -7.96 -8.88
N GLN A 269 10.65 -9.29 -8.92
CA GLN A 269 10.00 -10.07 -7.88
C GLN A 269 10.89 -10.03 -6.63
N SER A 270 10.36 -9.42 -5.57
CA SER A 270 11.09 -9.19 -4.32
C SER A 270 10.66 -10.18 -3.25
N PHE A 271 11.61 -10.94 -2.71
CA PHE A 271 11.38 -11.85 -1.59
C PHE A 271 11.86 -11.20 -0.29
N ALA A 272 10.93 -10.87 0.60
CA ALA A 272 11.27 -10.25 1.87
C ALA A 272 11.47 -11.30 2.95
N LEU A 273 12.70 -11.47 3.41
CA LEU A 273 13.08 -12.42 4.45
C LEU A 273 13.02 -11.70 5.80
N THR A 274 12.17 -12.14 6.71
CA THR A 274 12.02 -11.55 8.04
C THR A 274 11.83 -12.60 9.13
N THR A 275 12.21 -12.27 10.37
CA THR A 275 11.88 -13.07 11.57
C THR A 275 10.59 -12.61 12.23
N SER A 276 10.00 -11.50 11.76
CA SER A 276 8.82 -10.87 12.36
C SER A 276 7.55 -11.24 11.61
N GLN A 277 6.63 -11.94 12.29
CA GLN A 277 5.29 -12.23 11.76
C GLN A 277 4.53 -10.95 11.42
N ASP A 278 4.65 -9.93 12.26
CA ASP A 278 4.03 -8.62 12.05
C ASP A 278 4.52 -7.97 10.75
N ALA A 279 5.84 -8.02 10.48
CA ALA A 279 6.40 -7.51 9.24
C ALA A 279 5.98 -8.35 8.04
N CYS A 280 5.90 -9.68 8.20
CA CYS A 280 5.43 -10.59 7.16
C CYS A 280 4.00 -10.22 6.71
N ASN A 281 3.07 -10.06 7.66
CA ASN A 281 1.69 -9.66 7.37
C ASN A 281 1.62 -8.30 6.68
N GLN A 282 2.39 -7.32 7.17
CA GLN A 282 2.45 -5.97 6.59
C GLN A 282 3.09 -5.88 5.21
N LEU A 283 3.81 -6.91 4.77
CA LEU A 283 4.43 -6.93 3.45
C LEU A 283 3.54 -7.62 2.41
N ALA A 284 2.54 -8.38 2.82
CA ALA A 284 1.61 -9.05 1.91
C ALA A 284 0.77 -8.09 1.05
N LEU A 285 0.62 -6.82 1.48
CA LEU A 285 -0.06 -5.77 0.72
C LEU A 285 0.88 -5.05 -0.28
N ILE A 286 2.19 -5.17 -0.12
CA ILE A 286 3.16 -4.32 -0.80
C ILE A 286 3.47 -4.88 -2.20
N TRP A 287 3.43 -4.03 -3.21
CA TRP A 287 3.56 -4.47 -4.61
C TRP A 287 4.88 -5.17 -4.88
N GLY A 288 4.81 -6.29 -5.61
CA GLY A 288 5.96 -7.07 -6.02
C GLY A 288 6.72 -7.74 -4.87
N VAL A 289 6.21 -7.70 -3.63
CA VAL A 289 6.85 -8.29 -2.46
C VAL A 289 6.14 -9.58 -2.05
N THR A 290 6.88 -10.68 -1.97
CA THR A 290 6.46 -11.93 -1.34
C THR A 290 7.24 -12.11 -0.02
N PRO A 291 6.59 -12.00 1.14
CA PRO A 291 7.27 -12.15 2.42
C PRO A 291 7.43 -13.64 2.80
N HIS A 292 8.57 -13.96 3.41
CA HIS A 292 8.87 -15.28 3.96
C HIS A 292 9.48 -15.14 5.35
N LEU A 293 9.04 -16.01 6.26
CA LEU A 293 9.65 -16.14 7.57
C LEU A 293 10.92 -16.98 7.47
N HIS A 294 11.94 -16.58 8.21
CA HIS A 294 13.15 -17.38 8.37
C HIS A 294 13.56 -17.49 9.84
N GLU A 295 14.42 -18.45 10.16
CA GLU A 295 14.98 -18.59 11.50
C GLU A 295 15.99 -17.48 11.79
N ASP A 296 15.96 -16.93 13.00
CA ASP A 296 16.95 -15.93 13.43
C ASP A 296 18.31 -16.60 13.63
N ARG A 297 19.35 -16.03 12.99
CA ARG A 297 20.74 -16.51 13.07
C ARG A 297 21.67 -15.31 13.27
N GLY A 298 22.79 -15.54 13.96
CA GLY A 298 23.60 -14.47 14.56
C GLY A 298 24.49 -13.72 13.56
N THR A 299 25.03 -14.40 12.55
CA THR A 299 25.99 -13.80 11.61
C THR A 299 25.40 -13.57 10.21
N THR A 300 25.98 -12.61 9.47
CA THR A 300 25.55 -12.32 8.08
C THR A 300 25.69 -13.53 7.14
N GLY A 301 26.76 -14.32 7.29
CA GLY A 301 26.95 -15.53 6.47
C GLY A 301 25.89 -16.60 6.73
N GLU A 302 25.53 -16.80 8.00
CA GLU A 302 24.43 -17.71 8.37
C GLU A 302 23.08 -17.21 7.87
N MET A 303 22.82 -15.89 7.96
CA MET A 303 21.59 -15.30 7.41
C MET A 303 21.46 -15.60 5.91
N LEU A 304 22.51 -15.39 5.11
CA LEU A 304 22.47 -15.67 3.67
C LEU A 304 22.13 -17.15 3.38
N THR A 305 22.75 -18.07 4.12
CA THR A 305 22.52 -19.51 3.96
C THR A 305 21.08 -19.90 4.34
N VAL A 306 20.57 -19.39 5.46
CA VAL A 306 19.18 -19.64 5.87
C VAL A 306 18.18 -18.99 4.92
N GLY A 307 18.49 -17.81 4.38
CA GLY A 307 17.67 -17.17 3.36
C GLY A 307 17.59 -17.98 2.09
N GLU A 308 18.73 -18.50 1.61
CA GLU A 308 18.75 -19.41 0.45
C GLU A 308 17.88 -20.63 0.71
N GLN A 309 18.05 -21.30 1.86
CA GLN A 309 17.26 -22.47 2.22
C GLN A 309 15.76 -22.16 2.23
N THR A 310 15.37 -21.04 2.84
CA THR A 310 13.98 -20.59 2.89
C THR A 310 13.41 -20.39 1.48
N LEU A 311 14.17 -19.76 0.58
CA LEU A 311 13.73 -19.52 -0.80
C LEU A 311 13.63 -20.80 -1.63
N LEU A 312 14.50 -21.78 -1.38
CA LEU A 312 14.43 -23.10 -2.02
C LEU A 312 13.19 -23.88 -1.53
N GLU A 313 12.94 -23.90 -0.22
CA GLU A 313 11.80 -24.61 0.39
C GLU A 313 10.45 -24.04 -0.06
N THR A 314 10.36 -22.73 -0.29
CA THR A 314 9.13 -22.08 -0.76
C THR A 314 8.96 -22.14 -2.29
N GLY A 315 9.96 -22.65 -3.01
CA GLY A 315 9.97 -22.67 -4.48
C GLY A 315 10.14 -21.29 -5.11
N ALA A 316 10.60 -20.29 -4.35
CA ALA A 316 10.88 -18.94 -4.83
C ALA A 316 12.07 -18.93 -5.81
N VAL A 317 13.06 -19.78 -5.59
CA VAL A 317 14.27 -19.90 -6.42
C VAL A 317 14.61 -21.35 -6.72
N ASN A 318 15.39 -21.57 -7.78
CA ASN A 318 15.91 -22.89 -8.13
C ASN A 318 17.43 -22.96 -7.92
N VAL A 319 17.95 -24.16 -7.67
CA VAL A 319 19.41 -24.41 -7.64
C VAL A 319 20.04 -24.00 -8.97
N GLY A 320 21.17 -23.27 -8.91
CA GLY A 320 21.87 -22.72 -10.07
C GLY A 320 21.36 -21.36 -10.53
N GLU A 321 20.26 -20.85 -9.98
CA GLU A 321 19.77 -19.50 -10.27
C GLU A 321 20.66 -18.44 -9.61
N THR A 322 20.95 -17.35 -10.32
CA THR A 322 21.65 -16.19 -9.76
C THR A 322 20.65 -15.09 -9.42
N ILE A 323 20.66 -14.66 -8.16
CA ILE A 323 19.79 -13.60 -7.64
C ILE A 323 20.61 -12.48 -6.99
N ILE A 324 19.96 -11.35 -6.72
CA ILE A 324 20.51 -10.34 -5.81
C ILE A 324 20.01 -10.62 -4.40
N MET A 325 20.91 -10.60 -3.41
CA MET A 325 20.56 -10.61 -1.99
C MET A 325 20.98 -9.30 -1.33
N MET A 326 20.04 -8.67 -0.63
CA MET A 326 20.29 -7.51 0.22
C MET A 326 20.30 -7.96 1.68
N ALA A 327 21.45 -7.83 2.35
CA ALA A 327 21.65 -8.31 3.72
C ALA A 327 22.44 -7.30 4.57
N GLY A 328 22.73 -7.67 5.81
CA GLY A 328 23.49 -6.87 6.77
C GLY A 328 22.61 -6.01 7.68
N ARG A 329 23.18 -5.57 8.80
CA ARG A 329 22.51 -4.70 9.78
C ARG A 329 23.27 -3.37 9.81
N LEU A 330 22.68 -2.31 9.24
CA LEU A 330 23.06 -0.95 9.63
C LEU A 330 22.66 -0.78 11.11
N SER A 331 23.64 -0.52 11.97
CA SER A 331 23.45 -0.44 13.43
C SER A 331 22.22 0.42 13.79
N GLY A 332 21.30 -0.16 14.57
CA GLY A 332 20.14 0.52 15.15
C GLY A 332 18.89 0.66 14.27
N PHE A 333 18.94 0.39 12.95
CA PHE A 333 17.80 0.66 12.04
C PHE A 333 17.20 -0.57 11.35
N GLY A 334 17.77 -1.77 11.51
CA GLY A 334 17.25 -2.99 10.87
C GLY A 334 17.24 -2.93 9.34
N LEU A 335 18.10 -2.09 8.74
CA LEU A 335 18.24 -1.92 7.30
C LEU A 335 19.40 -2.77 6.77
N SER A 336 19.19 -3.40 5.61
CA SER A 336 20.25 -4.05 4.84
C SER A 336 21.34 -3.04 4.48
N SER A 337 22.60 -3.44 4.61
CA SER A 337 23.79 -2.61 4.40
C SER A 337 24.62 -3.04 3.18
N SER A 338 24.32 -4.19 2.59
CA SER A 338 25.05 -4.76 1.44
C SER A 338 24.11 -5.21 0.33
N VAL A 339 24.68 -5.26 -0.88
CA VAL A 339 24.07 -5.85 -2.08
C VAL A 339 25.04 -6.93 -2.57
N ILE A 340 24.56 -8.16 -2.71
CA ILE A 340 25.38 -9.34 -2.98
C ILE A 340 24.78 -10.03 -4.21
N VAL A 341 25.63 -10.37 -5.18
CA VAL A 341 25.25 -11.31 -6.25
C VAL A 341 25.43 -12.72 -5.70
N TRP A 342 24.38 -13.52 -5.72
CA TRP A 342 24.34 -14.82 -5.07
C TRP A 342 23.88 -15.90 -6.05
N THR A 343 24.67 -16.97 -6.18
CA THR A 343 24.30 -18.15 -6.97
C THR A 343 23.80 -19.24 -6.02
N VAL A 344 22.52 -19.57 -6.15
CA VAL A 344 21.84 -20.57 -5.30
C VAL A 344 22.49 -21.94 -5.48
N GLY A 345 22.86 -22.58 -4.37
CA GLY A 345 23.50 -23.90 -4.36
C GLY A 345 24.97 -23.92 -4.76
N ALA A 346 25.65 -22.78 -4.89
CA ALA A 346 27.09 -22.75 -5.25
C ALA A 346 27.96 -23.53 -4.24
N HIS A 347 27.60 -23.49 -2.96
CA HIS A 347 28.29 -24.23 -1.89
C HIS A 347 28.02 -25.75 -1.92
N LEU A 348 27.01 -26.20 -2.67
CA LEU A 348 26.74 -27.63 -2.89
C LEU A 348 27.63 -28.21 -4.00
N ALA A 349 28.18 -27.36 -4.88
CA ALA A 349 29.08 -27.79 -5.95
C ALA A 349 30.53 -28.00 -5.50
N GLU A 350 30.88 -27.56 -4.29
CA GLU A 350 32.21 -27.70 -3.68
C GLU A 350 32.35 -28.95 -2.78
N ARG A 351 31.36 -29.84 -2.75
CA ARG A 351 31.37 -31.12 -2.02
C ARG A 351 31.34 -32.31 -2.97
#